data_AF-A0A150GQ73-F1
#
_entry.id   AF-A0A150GQ73-F1
#
_cell.length_a   1.000
_cell.length_b   1.000
_cell.length_c   1.000
_cell.angle_alpha   90.00
_cell.angle_beta   90.00
_cell.angle_gamma   90.00
#
_symmetry.space_group_name_H-M   'P 1'
#
loop_
_entity.id
_entity.type
_entity.pdbx_description
1 polymer ?
#
loop_
_entity_poly.entity_id
_entity_poly.type
_entity_poly.pdbx_seq_one_letter_code
_entity_poly.pdbx_strand_id
1 'polypeptide(L)'
;MDYRRRKQVEQVALQIASHPAVQQLEAGALQLGISCAAYNSTLAVCHVAAGCARISCATPLLGPLWGFASVALASAAAGHVSRASLAALQHSERRREGLLGALRLLPGQLGRAWDAQEVALDMALGPAVFKLLCRHEFRRLLPSHLAKPGAFGSMHIPTGPTEYSTATEKAQLSVIFGRYGCHTCGSLRNGVIGDHQPPYKIVKDALAAREAARTSLNLEGLLVRVADFLCLKDPALKQVYFAQCKDCSALQAQLMRCGTRTTRLPGLWPPELVVARPVRLATRPALPGLLVGFRYYVAAAVQQGPAAGGGKDGGGRDGEAGGRKEAGVKHKQQQQQQQQQRWWSRRVVAWVPEAGEGLAQRRHSQGGAGGRPPAEAAALPRRAEEPGCRAVGGQVADIFAHCRSLELC
;
A
#
# COMPACT_ATOMS: atom_id res chain seq x y z
N MET A 1 18.75 11.80 47.54
CA MET A 1 18.61 10.40 47.11
C MET A 1 19.92 9.70 47.42
N ASP A 2 19.92 8.69 48.29
CA ASP A 2 21.12 8.09 48.88
C ASP A 2 21.98 7.32 47.85
N TYR A 3 23.31 7.41 47.94
CA TYR A 3 24.25 6.79 46.98
C TYR A 3 24.02 5.28 46.82
N ARG A 4 23.66 4.60 47.93
CA ARG A 4 23.32 3.17 47.94
C ARG A 4 22.07 2.87 47.11
N ARG A 5 21.03 3.72 47.15
CA ARG A 5 19.83 3.54 46.32
C ARG A 5 20.12 3.70 44.83
N ARG A 6 21.00 4.63 44.45
CA ARG A 6 21.43 4.76 43.03
C ARG A 6 22.15 3.51 42.54
N LYS A 7 23.11 2.98 43.32
CA LYS A 7 23.81 1.73 42.98
C LYS A 7 22.87 0.53 42.88
N GLN A 8 21.88 0.42 43.78
CA GLN A 8 20.88 -0.65 43.70
C GLN A 8 20.02 -0.55 42.43
N VAL A 9 19.56 0.66 42.06
CA VAL A 9 18.78 0.86 40.83
C VAL A 9 19.62 0.53 39.58
N GLU A 10 20.90 0.92 39.54
CA GLU A 10 21.81 0.57 38.45
C GLU A 10 22.04 -0.94 38.34
N GLN A 11 22.25 -1.64 39.46
CA GLN A 11 22.41 -3.09 39.48
C GLN A 11 21.15 -3.83 38.99
N VAL A 12 19.97 -3.38 39.44
CA VAL A 12 18.68 -3.94 39.00
C VAL A 12 18.47 -3.67 37.50
N ALA A 13 18.79 -2.47 37.02
CA ALA A 13 18.69 -2.14 35.60
C ALA A 13 19.62 -3.00 34.73
N LEU A 14 20.87 -3.21 35.16
CA LEU A 14 21.82 -4.09 34.48
C LEU A 14 21.37 -5.57 34.52
N GLN A 15 20.76 -6.01 35.61
CA GLN A 15 20.22 -7.37 35.73
C GLN A 15 19.00 -7.58 34.82
N ILE A 16 18.12 -6.57 34.71
CA ILE A 16 16.98 -6.61 33.78
C ILE A 16 17.47 -6.59 32.33
N ALA A 17 18.43 -5.71 31.99
CA ALA A 17 18.98 -5.61 30.64
C ALA A 17 19.74 -6.86 30.19
N SER A 18 20.35 -7.59 31.13
CA SER A 18 21.01 -8.88 30.86
C SER A 18 20.06 -10.08 30.82
N HIS A 19 18.77 -9.88 31.10
CA HIS A 19 17.80 -10.96 31.06
C HIS A 19 17.59 -11.45 29.62
N PRO A 20 17.69 -12.77 29.33
CA PRO A 20 17.57 -13.31 27.98
C PRO A 20 16.29 -12.89 27.25
N ALA A 21 15.17 -12.78 27.98
CA ALA A 21 13.91 -12.31 27.41
C ALA A 21 13.98 -10.86 26.90
N VAL A 22 14.71 -9.98 27.59
CA VAL A 22 14.89 -8.58 27.16
C VAL A 22 15.74 -8.54 25.89
N GLN A 23 16.82 -9.33 25.84
CA GLN A 23 17.65 -9.44 24.64
C GLN A 23 16.88 -10.00 23.43
N GLN A 24 16.01 -10.99 23.65
CA GLN A 24 15.12 -11.52 22.60
C GLN A 24 14.12 -10.47 22.10
N LEU A 25 13.57 -9.65 22.99
CA LEU A 25 12.67 -8.55 22.63
C LEU A 25 13.40 -7.46 21.84
N GLU A 26 14.62 -7.09 22.24
CA GLU A 26 15.44 -6.11 21.52
C GLU A 26 15.80 -6.61 20.11
N ALA A 27 16.25 -7.86 19.99
CA ALA A 27 16.55 -8.49 18.70
C ALA A 27 15.30 -8.54 17.80
N GLY A 28 14.15 -8.92 18.35
CA GLY A 28 12.89 -8.95 17.63
C GLY A 28 12.42 -7.57 17.18
N ALA A 29 12.55 -6.55 18.05
CA ALA A 29 12.21 -5.17 17.73
C ALA A 29 13.11 -4.60 16.62
N LEU A 30 14.41 -4.88 16.67
CA LEU A 30 15.36 -4.48 15.63
C LEU A 30 14.99 -5.13 14.29
N GLN A 31 14.82 -6.45 14.25
CA GLN A 31 14.50 -7.18 13.04
C GLN A 31 13.18 -6.70 12.40
N LEU A 32 12.17 -6.47 13.23
CA LEU A 32 10.88 -5.92 12.80
C LEU A 32 11.03 -4.50 12.23
N GLY A 33 11.79 -3.65 12.92
CA GLY A 33 12.07 -2.28 12.51
C GLY A 33 12.79 -2.21 11.16
N ILE A 34 13.86 -2.99 10.98
CA ILE A 34 14.63 -3.02 9.73
C ILE A 34 13.78 -3.62 8.59
N SER A 35 13.02 -4.70 8.82
CA SER A 35 12.12 -5.28 7.82
C SER A 35 11.04 -4.29 7.38
N CYS A 36 10.44 -3.57 8.33
CA CYS A 36 9.45 -2.53 8.05
C CYS A 36 10.06 -1.38 7.21
N ALA A 37 11.27 -0.93 7.58
CA ALA A 37 11.98 0.11 6.85
C ALA A 37 12.30 -0.32 5.41
N ALA A 38 12.80 -1.54 5.21
CA ALA A 38 13.07 -2.11 3.90
C ALA A 38 11.80 -2.16 3.04
N TYR A 39 10.70 -2.71 3.58
CA TYR A 39 9.42 -2.80 2.89
C TYR A 39 8.92 -1.43 2.41
N ASN A 40 8.87 -0.43 3.30
CA ASN A 40 8.37 0.90 2.96
C ASN A 40 9.28 1.63 1.98
N SER A 41 10.60 1.45 2.10
CA SER A 41 11.56 2.05 1.18
C SER A 41 11.39 1.48 -0.23
N THR A 42 11.26 0.15 -0.37
CA THR A 42 10.99 -0.49 -1.66
C THR A 42 9.66 -0.03 -2.26
N LEU A 43 8.59 0.09 -1.47
CA LEU A 43 7.32 0.65 -1.95
C LEU A 43 7.46 2.10 -2.43
N ALA A 44 8.20 2.94 -1.70
CA ALA A 44 8.43 4.32 -2.09
C ALA A 44 9.17 4.42 -3.42
N VAL A 45 10.22 3.60 -3.62
CA VAL A 45 10.94 3.50 -4.90
C VAL A 45 9.99 3.05 -6.02
N CYS A 46 9.19 2.00 -5.79
CA CYS A 46 8.23 1.52 -6.78
C CYS A 46 7.15 2.56 -7.12
N HIS A 47 6.75 3.39 -6.16
CA HIS A 47 5.78 4.46 -6.35
C HIS A 47 6.35 5.60 -7.21
N VAL A 48 7.60 6.01 -6.95
CA VAL A 48 8.30 6.99 -7.78
C VAL A 48 8.46 6.46 -9.20
N ALA A 49 8.92 5.22 -9.35
CA ALA A 49 9.06 4.57 -10.64
C ALA A 49 7.73 4.50 -11.42
N ALA A 50 6.61 4.19 -10.75
CA ALA A 50 5.28 4.25 -11.36
C ALA A 50 4.96 5.65 -11.91
N GLY A 51 5.23 6.70 -11.13
CA GLY A 51 4.98 8.08 -11.57
C GLY A 51 5.84 8.49 -12.75
N CYS A 52 7.13 8.09 -12.78
CA CYS A 52 8.00 8.28 -13.94
C CYS A 52 7.45 7.56 -15.18
N ALA A 53 6.94 6.35 -15.01
CA ALA A 53 6.27 5.58 -16.06
C ALA A 53 4.85 6.06 -16.39
N ARG A 54 4.36 7.13 -15.75
CA ARG A 54 2.97 7.65 -15.86
C ARG A 54 1.90 6.60 -15.52
N ILE A 55 2.25 5.60 -14.72
CA ILE A 55 1.33 4.59 -14.19
C ILE A 55 0.70 5.17 -12.93
N SER A 56 -0.63 5.17 -12.89
CA SER A 56 -1.41 5.71 -11.77
C SER A 56 -2.40 4.69 -11.24
N CYS A 57 -3.04 5.02 -10.10
CA CYS A 57 -4.15 4.23 -9.55
C CYS A 57 -5.33 4.08 -10.55
N ALA A 58 -5.34 4.91 -11.58
CA ALA A 58 -6.40 5.08 -12.56
C ALA A 58 -6.05 4.47 -13.93
N THR A 59 -4.84 3.91 -14.10
CA THR A 59 -4.42 3.22 -15.31
C THR A 59 -5.01 1.81 -15.30
N PRO A 60 -5.89 1.45 -16.25
CA PRO A 60 -6.53 0.15 -16.27
C PRO A 60 -5.47 -0.94 -16.45
N LEU A 61 -5.65 -2.07 -15.76
CA LEU A 61 -4.74 -3.24 -15.72
C LEU A 61 -3.35 -2.97 -15.14
N LEU A 62 -2.59 -2.02 -15.71
CA LEU A 62 -1.24 -1.66 -15.25
C LEU A 62 -1.24 -1.16 -13.80
N GLY A 63 -2.28 -0.46 -13.38
CA GLY A 63 -2.39 0.02 -12.00
C GLY A 63 -2.37 -1.14 -10.98
N PRO A 64 -3.35 -2.06 -11.04
CA PRO A 64 -3.34 -3.26 -10.21
C PRO A 64 -2.07 -4.12 -10.33
N LEU A 65 -1.56 -4.34 -11.55
CA LEU A 65 -0.37 -5.17 -11.78
C LEU A 65 0.89 -4.55 -11.17
N TRP A 66 1.11 -3.25 -11.34
CA TRP A 66 2.25 -2.56 -10.75
C TRP A 66 2.16 -2.54 -9.23
N GLY A 67 0.97 -2.28 -8.68
CA GLY A 67 0.75 -2.33 -7.23
C GLY A 67 1.03 -3.73 -6.67
N PHE A 68 0.63 -4.79 -7.37
CA PHE A 68 0.93 -6.19 -6.99
C PHE A 68 2.44 -6.44 -6.99
N ALA A 69 3.12 -6.10 -8.09
CA ALA A 69 4.57 -6.24 -8.22
C ALA A 69 5.32 -5.46 -7.13
N SER A 70 4.86 -4.25 -6.82
CA SER A 70 5.44 -3.40 -5.76
C SER A 70 5.36 -4.09 -4.40
N VAL A 71 4.21 -4.68 -4.04
CA VAL A 71 4.06 -5.42 -2.77
C VAL A 71 4.93 -6.67 -2.77
N ALA A 72 4.97 -7.43 -3.87
CA ALA A 72 5.79 -8.64 -3.97
C ALA A 72 7.27 -8.33 -3.77
N LEU A 73 7.80 -7.31 -4.46
CA LEU A 73 9.18 -6.86 -4.33
C LEU A 73 9.48 -6.30 -2.94
N ALA A 74 8.57 -5.50 -2.37
CA ALA A 74 8.75 -4.96 -1.03
C ALA A 74 8.76 -6.07 0.04
N SER A 75 7.91 -7.08 -0.09
CA SER A 75 7.89 -8.24 0.81
C SER A 75 9.15 -9.09 0.67
N ALA A 76 9.63 -9.33 -0.55
CA ALA A 76 10.91 -10.00 -0.78
C ALA A 76 12.09 -9.26 -0.14
N ALA A 77 12.16 -7.94 -0.32
CA ALA A 77 13.19 -7.10 0.29
C ALA A 77 13.12 -7.16 1.83
N ALA A 78 11.92 -7.04 2.39
CA ALA A 78 11.68 -7.13 3.83
C ALA A 78 12.13 -8.47 4.42
N GLY A 79 11.73 -9.57 3.78
CA GLY A 79 12.13 -10.92 4.20
C GLY A 79 13.65 -11.15 4.08
N HIS A 80 14.26 -10.73 2.97
CA HIS A 80 15.70 -10.84 2.77
C HIS A 80 16.50 -10.06 3.83
N VAL A 81 16.11 -8.81 4.10
CA VAL A 81 16.75 -7.98 5.12
C VAL A 81 16.52 -8.54 6.52
N SER A 82 15.34 -9.11 6.79
CA SER A 82 15.03 -9.80 8.04
C SER A 82 15.95 -11.01 8.28
N ARG A 83 16.17 -11.85 7.26
CA ARG A 83 17.12 -12.98 7.31
C ARG A 83 18.57 -12.52 7.52
N ALA A 84 19.00 -11.49 6.80
CA ALA A 84 20.34 -10.93 6.94
C ALA A 84 20.57 -10.35 8.35
N SER A 85 19.56 -9.68 8.91
CA SER A 85 19.58 -9.11 10.26
C SER A 85 19.69 -10.21 11.31
N LEU A 86 18.92 -11.28 11.18
CA LEU A 86 18.99 -12.43 12.07
C LEU A 86 20.36 -13.12 12.00
N ALA A 87 20.91 -13.33 10.80
CA ALA A 87 22.24 -13.91 10.61
C ALA A 87 23.34 -13.03 11.24
N ALA A 88 23.23 -11.71 11.10
CA ALA A 88 24.14 -10.76 11.70
C ALA A 88 24.06 -10.76 13.24
N LEU A 89 22.85 -10.83 13.81
CA LEU A 89 22.63 -10.93 15.25
C LEU A 89 23.26 -12.21 15.82
N GLN A 90 22.98 -13.36 15.21
CA GLN A 90 23.55 -14.64 15.63
C GLN A 90 25.09 -14.65 15.56
N HIS A 91 25.68 -14.02 14.53
CA HIS A 91 27.14 -13.92 14.41
C HIS A 91 27.73 -12.97 15.46
N SER A 92 27.05 -11.86 15.73
CA SER A 92 27.46 -10.90 16.75
C SER A 92 27.39 -11.48 18.17
N GLU A 93 26.34 -12.26 18.47
CA GLU A 93 26.19 -12.98 19.74
C GLU A 93 27.35 -13.96 19.98
N ARG A 94 27.77 -14.71 18.95
CA ARG A 94 28.94 -15.60 19.03
C ARG A 94 30.24 -14.85 19.34
N ARG A 95 30.36 -13.60 18.88
CA ARG A 95 31.52 -12.73 19.13
C ARG A 95 31.38 -11.86 20.38
N ARG A 96 30.23 -11.88 21.04
CA ARG A 96 29.88 -10.99 22.17
C ARG A 96 29.99 -9.50 21.81
N GLU A 97 29.74 -9.14 20.54
CA GLU A 97 29.82 -7.75 20.05
C GLU A 97 28.49 -6.97 20.18
N GLY A 98 27.40 -7.65 20.55
CA GLY A 98 26.08 -7.05 20.79
C GLY A 98 25.41 -6.45 19.53
N LEU A 99 24.52 -5.47 19.71
CA LEU A 99 23.76 -4.88 18.61
C LEU A 99 24.64 -4.15 17.57
N LEU A 100 25.66 -3.42 18.04
CA LEU A 100 26.57 -2.67 17.18
C LEU A 100 27.40 -3.59 16.27
N GLY A 101 27.84 -4.74 16.78
CA GLY A 101 28.47 -5.78 15.96
C GLY A 101 27.53 -6.28 14.87
N ALA A 102 26.27 -6.55 15.20
CA ALA A 102 25.29 -7.00 14.23
C ALA A 102 25.06 -5.97 13.12
N LEU A 103 24.92 -4.68 13.45
CA LEU A 103 24.76 -3.61 12.47
C LEU A 103 25.98 -3.47 11.55
N ARG A 104 27.21 -3.63 12.08
CA ARG A 104 28.44 -3.63 11.26
C ARG A 104 28.53 -4.81 10.31
N LEU A 105 28.02 -5.97 10.72
CA LEU A 105 28.04 -7.19 9.92
C LEU A 105 26.91 -7.25 8.88
N LEU A 106 25.83 -6.48 9.06
CA LEU A 106 24.64 -6.52 8.24
C LEU A 106 24.92 -6.37 6.72
N PRO A 107 25.75 -5.42 6.24
CA PRO A 107 26.04 -5.30 4.81
C PRO A 107 26.64 -6.57 4.21
N GLY A 108 27.56 -7.22 4.94
CA GLY A 108 28.17 -8.48 4.51
C GLY A 108 27.20 -9.66 4.54
N GLN A 109 26.21 -9.64 5.43
CA GLN A 109 25.18 -10.67 5.50
C GLN A 109 24.09 -10.50 4.44
N LEU A 110 23.79 -9.28 4.00
CA LEU A 110 22.85 -9.02 2.90
C LEU A 110 23.29 -9.76 1.62
N GLY A 111 24.58 -9.70 1.25
CA GLY A 111 25.07 -10.41 0.08
C GLY A 111 25.02 -11.94 0.19
N ARG A 112 25.01 -12.50 1.40
CA ARG A 112 25.06 -13.95 1.66
C ARG A 112 23.71 -14.58 1.94
N ALA A 113 22.76 -13.83 2.47
CA ALA A 113 21.43 -14.32 2.86
C ALA A 113 20.46 -14.47 1.68
N TRP A 114 20.97 -14.52 0.45
CA TRP A 114 20.16 -14.72 -0.75
C TRP A 114 19.75 -16.18 -0.87
N ASP A 115 18.45 -16.41 -0.85
CA ASP A 115 17.83 -17.72 -1.05
C ASP A 115 16.63 -17.50 -1.96
N ALA A 116 16.70 -18.03 -3.18
CA ALA A 116 15.69 -17.84 -4.21
C ALA A 116 14.33 -18.42 -3.80
N GLN A 117 14.31 -19.53 -3.06
CA GLN A 117 13.08 -20.16 -2.62
C GLN A 117 12.37 -19.30 -1.57
N GLU A 118 13.14 -18.78 -0.61
CA GLU A 118 12.62 -17.88 0.42
C GLU A 118 12.15 -16.55 -0.18
N VAL A 119 12.90 -16.00 -1.14
CA VAL A 119 12.48 -14.80 -1.89
C VAL A 119 11.16 -15.05 -2.62
N ALA A 120 11.03 -16.16 -3.34
CA ALA A 120 9.80 -16.50 -4.05
C ALA A 120 8.60 -16.66 -3.09
N LEU A 121 8.82 -17.27 -1.93
CA LEU A 121 7.81 -17.41 -0.89
C LEU A 121 7.37 -16.04 -0.35
N ASP A 122 8.32 -15.14 -0.08
CA ASP A 122 8.03 -13.79 0.41
C ASP A 122 7.28 -12.96 -0.66
N MET A 123 7.65 -13.11 -1.94
CA MET A 123 6.96 -12.48 -3.09
C MET A 123 5.51 -12.95 -3.23
N ALA A 124 5.20 -14.20 -2.88
CA ALA A 124 3.84 -14.73 -2.94
C ALA A 124 3.03 -14.38 -1.67
N LEU A 125 3.64 -14.53 -0.49
CA LEU A 125 2.99 -14.30 0.79
C LEU A 125 2.63 -12.84 1.00
N GLY A 126 3.49 -11.91 0.58
CA GLY A 126 3.27 -10.47 0.72
C GLY A 126 1.95 -9.99 0.10
N PRO A 127 1.75 -10.17 -1.22
CA PRO A 127 0.51 -9.83 -1.90
C PRO A 127 -0.71 -10.58 -1.35
N ALA A 128 -0.56 -11.85 -0.98
CA ALA A 128 -1.65 -12.62 -0.37
C ALA A 128 -2.10 -11.98 0.96
N VAL A 129 -1.16 -11.66 1.85
CA VAL A 129 -1.42 -10.95 3.11
C VAL A 129 -2.04 -9.58 2.86
N PHE A 130 -1.49 -8.81 1.91
CA PHE A 130 -2.01 -7.50 1.53
C PHE A 130 -3.47 -7.57 1.05
N LYS A 131 -3.79 -8.55 0.20
CA LYS A 131 -5.12 -8.70 -0.38
C LYS A 131 -6.13 -9.27 0.63
N LEU A 132 -5.75 -10.32 1.37
CA LEU A 132 -6.65 -11.07 2.24
C LEU A 132 -6.86 -10.36 3.59
N LEU A 133 -5.78 -9.95 4.25
CA LEU A 133 -5.88 -9.35 5.59
C LEU A 133 -6.24 -7.87 5.51
N CYS A 134 -5.65 -7.13 4.58
CA CYS A 134 -5.87 -5.69 4.53
C CYS A 134 -7.07 -5.30 3.65
N ARG A 135 -7.61 -6.23 2.84
CA ARG A 135 -8.69 -5.98 1.86
C ARG A 135 -8.43 -4.78 0.94
N HIS A 136 -7.15 -4.47 0.72
CA HIS A 136 -6.76 -3.32 -0.07
C HIS A 136 -6.70 -3.68 -1.56
N GLU A 137 -6.88 -2.66 -2.37
CA GLU A 137 -6.66 -2.76 -3.81
C GLU A 137 -5.23 -2.35 -4.11
N PHE A 138 -4.50 -3.16 -4.89
CA PHE A 138 -3.11 -2.89 -5.27
C PHE A 138 -2.92 -1.51 -5.93
N ARG A 139 -3.90 -1.06 -6.72
CA ARG A 139 -3.88 0.26 -7.37
C ARG A 139 -3.78 1.44 -6.39
N ARG A 140 -4.14 1.26 -5.11
CA ARG A 140 -4.06 2.32 -4.09
C ARG A 140 -2.64 2.61 -3.62
N LEU A 141 -1.67 1.80 -4.03
CA LEU A 141 -0.24 2.04 -3.79
C LEU A 141 0.38 2.98 -4.81
N LEU A 142 -0.36 3.38 -5.84
CA LEU A 142 0.14 4.16 -6.96
C LEU A 142 -0.16 5.65 -6.83
N PRO A 143 0.54 6.49 -7.61
CA PRO A 143 0.22 7.91 -7.71
C PRO A 143 -1.25 8.14 -8.10
N SER A 144 -1.86 9.16 -7.48
CA SER A 144 -3.23 9.54 -7.78
C SER A 144 -3.31 10.31 -9.11
N HIS A 145 -4.31 10.00 -9.92
CA HIS A 145 -4.66 10.79 -11.09
C HIS A 145 -5.68 11.87 -10.69
N LEU A 146 -5.42 13.14 -11.02
CA LEU A 146 -6.27 14.24 -10.54
C LEU A 146 -7.65 14.29 -11.19
N ALA A 147 -7.79 13.74 -12.39
CA ALA A 147 -9.06 13.69 -13.13
C ALA A 147 -9.87 12.40 -12.88
N LYS A 148 -9.44 11.57 -11.94
CA LYS A 148 -10.12 10.31 -11.58
C LYS A 148 -10.13 10.16 -10.05
N PRO A 149 -10.93 9.23 -9.50
CA PRO A 149 -10.84 8.87 -8.10
C PRO A 149 -9.39 8.49 -7.73
N GLY A 150 -8.86 9.19 -6.74
CA GLY A 150 -7.47 9.03 -6.30
C GLY A 150 -7.26 7.76 -5.48
N ALA A 151 -6.00 7.46 -5.18
CA ALA A 151 -5.59 6.28 -4.41
C ALA A 151 -6.23 6.20 -3.00
N PHE A 152 -6.67 7.34 -2.45
CA PHE A 152 -7.32 7.45 -1.15
C PHE A 152 -8.85 7.61 -1.24
N GLY A 153 -9.44 7.47 -2.43
CA GLY A 153 -10.88 7.54 -2.64
C GLY A 153 -11.60 6.28 -2.14
N SER A 154 -11.96 6.25 -0.86
CA SER A 154 -12.66 5.11 -0.24
C SER A 154 -14.18 5.28 -0.20
N MET A 155 -14.68 6.49 0.05
CA MET A 155 -16.12 6.79 0.11
C MET A 155 -16.44 7.99 -0.78
N HIS A 156 -17.63 7.98 -1.36
CA HIS A 156 -18.14 9.01 -2.26
C HIS A 156 -19.62 9.25 -1.99
N ILE A 157 -20.11 10.41 -2.43
CA ILE A 157 -21.53 10.74 -2.43
C ILE A 157 -22.01 10.70 -3.87
N PRO A 158 -23.07 9.94 -4.20
CA PRO A 158 -23.66 9.97 -5.53
C PRO A 158 -24.25 11.36 -5.80
N THR A 159 -24.03 11.91 -7.00
CA THR A 159 -24.59 13.20 -7.39
C THR A 159 -25.15 13.16 -8.81
N GLY A 160 -26.01 14.13 -9.12
CA GLY A 160 -26.41 14.45 -10.48
C GLY A 160 -25.27 15.09 -11.28
N PRO A 161 -25.35 15.09 -12.62
CA PRO A 161 -24.24 15.52 -13.47
C PRO A 161 -23.97 17.03 -13.49
N THR A 162 -24.88 17.87 -13.00
CA THR A 162 -24.84 19.33 -13.24
C THR A 162 -24.95 20.19 -12.00
N GLU A 163 -25.18 19.60 -10.83
CA GLU A 163 -25.45 20.37 -9.62
C GLU A 163 -24.16 20.60 -8.84
N TYR A 164 -24.06 21.75 -8.18
CA TYR A 164 -23.05 21.94 -7.15
C TYR A 164 -23.49 21.20 -5.90
N SER A 165 -22.54 20.75 -5.08
CA SER A 165 -22.84 20.05 -3.84
C SER A 165 -23.75 20.92 -2.95
N THR A 166 -24.89 20.38 -2.57
CA THR A 166 -25.83 20.95 -1.61
C THR A 166 -25.18 21.12 -0.22
N ALA A 167 -25.81 21.90 0.66
CA ALA A 167 -25.32 22.06 2.04
C ALA A 167 -25.22 20.71 2.78
N THR A 168 -26.19 19.82 2.55
CA THR A 168 -26.22 18.47 3.13
C THR A 168 -25.07 17.60 2.62
N GLU A 169 -24.81 17.61 1.31
CA GLU A 169 -23.68 16.87 0.73
C GLU A 169 -22.33 17.42 1.19
N LYS A 170 -22.20 18.75 1.34
CA LYS A 170 -20.99 19.37 1.92
C LYS A 170 -20.76 18.91 3.36
N ALA A 171 -21.82 18.82 4.18
CA ALA A 171 -21.72 18.31 5.54
C ALA A 171 -21.27 16.84 5.56
N GLN A 172 -21.84 16.00 4.69
CA GLN A 172 -21.43 14.60 4.53
C GLN A 172 -19.98 14.48 4.05
N LEU A 173 -19.55 15.30 3.09
CA LEU A 173 -18.16 15.34 2.62
C LEU A 173 -17.19 15.75 3.72
N SER A 174 -17.59 16.66 4.61
CA SER A 174 -16.79 17.04 5.77
C SER A 174 -16.56 15.87 6.73
N VAL A 175 -17.60 15.06 6.97
CA VAL A 175 -17.48 13.82 7.77
C VAL A 175 -16.55 12.81 7.08
N ILE A 176 -16.72 12.61 5.76
CA ILE A 176 -15.86 11.72 4.96
C ILE A 176 -14.40 12.20 5.03
N PHE A 177 -14.18 13.51 4.85
CA PHE A 177 -12.86 14.13 4.89
C PHE A 177 -12.19 13.99 6.26
N GLY A 178 -12.89 14.26 7.36
CA GLY A 178 -12.35 14.10 8.71
C GLY A 178 -11.90 12.66 9.01
N ARG A 179 -12.61 11.67 8.43
CA ARG A 179 -12.29 10.24 8.61
C ARG A 179 -11.14 9.78 7.69
N TYR A 180 -11.26 10.01 6.38
CA TYR A 180 -10.38 9.42 5.37
C TYR A 180 -9.35 10.39 4.77
N GLY A 181 -9.58 11.68 4.89
CA GLY A 181 -8.79 12.73 4.24
C GLY A 181 -9.16 12.94 2.78
N CYS A 182 -8.35 13.77 2.11
CA CYS A 182 -8.46 14.04 0.69
C CYS A 182 -8.32 12.74 -0.12
N HIS A 183 -9.23 12.48 -1.06
CA HIS A 183 -9.20 11.28 -1.90
C HIS A 183 -7.95 11.19 -2.81
N THR A 184 -7.31 12.33 -3.10
CA THR A 184 -6.12 12.41 -3.96
C THR A 184 -4.83 12.22 -3.18
N CYS A 185 -4.64 12.93 -2.07
CA CYS A 185 -3.36 12.95 -1.34
C CYS A 185 -3.43 12.39 0.09
N GLY A 186 -4.61 12.05 0.59
CA GLY A 186 -4.82 11.58 1.97
C GLY A 186 -4.68 12.65 3.05
N SER A 187 -4.39 13.92 2.69
CA SER A 187 -4.25 15.01 3.66
C SER A 187 -5.57 15.32 4.36
N LEU A 188 -5.48 15.66 5.65
CA LEU A 188 -6.58 16.16 6.48
C LEU A 188 -6.53 17.70 6.64
N ARG A 189 -5.60 18.36 5.95
CA ARG A 189 -5.40 19.81 6.00
C ARG A 189 -6.11 20.51 4.85
N ASN A 190 -6.26 21.83 4.98
CA ASN A 190 -6.72 22.75 3.92
C ASN A 190 -8.21 22.63 3.54
N GLY A 191 -9.04 22.15 4.47
CA GLY A 191 -10.50 22.06 4.31
C GLY A 191 -10.95 21.07 3.23
N VAL A 192 -12.26 20.89 3.12
CA VAL A 192 -12.87 20.00 2.13
C VAL A 192 -13.63 20.80 1.07
N ILE A 193 -13.52 20.36 -0.18
CA ILE A 193 -14.38 20.73 -1.29
C ILE A 193 -15.02 19.44 -1.82
N GLY A 194 -16.28 19.53 -2.24
CA GLY A 194 -16.93 18.51 -3.05
C GLY A 194 -16.49 18.64 -4.50
N ASP A 195 -15.51 17.84 -4.89
CA ASP A 195 -15.05 17.80 -6.27
C ASP A 195 -15.78 16.69 -7.04
N HIS A 196 -16.22 17.00 -8.26
CA HIS A 196 -16.82 16.01 -9.15
C HIS A 196 -15.73 15.11 -9.73
N GLN A 197 -15.91 13.81 -9.58
CA GLN A 197 -15.06 12.82 -10.24
C GLN A 197 -15.92 11.90 -11.12
N PRO A 198 -15.63 11.82 -12.44
CA PRO A 198 -14.71 12.71 -13.17
C PRO A 198 -15.18 14.18 -13.21
N PRO A 199 -14.28 15.15 -13.44
CA PRO A 199 -14.62 16.56 -13.63
C PRO A 199 -15.65 16.78 -14.73
N TYR A 200 -16.56 17.72 -14.54
CA TYR A 200 -17.66 18.00 -15.47
C TYR A 200 -17.18 18.25 -16.91
N LYS A 201 -16.10 19.01 -17.09
CA LYS A 201 -15.51 19.26 -18.42
C LYS A 201 -15.15 17.95 -19.13
N ILE A 202 -14.57 16.99 -18.41
CA ILE A 202 -14.19 15.69 -18.99
C ILE A 202 -15.43 14.88 -19.39
N VAL A 203 -16.48 14.91 -18.57
CA VAL A 203 -17.75 14.25 -18.90
C VAL A 203 -18.38 14.88 -20.13
N LYS A 204 -18.43 16.21 -20.19
CA LYS A 204 -18.97 16.94 -21.34
C LYS A 204 -18.19 16.63 -22.62
N ASP A 205 -16.86 16.64 -22.56
CA ASP A 205 -15.99 16.33 -23.70
C ASP A 205 -16.16 14.88 -24.15
N ALA A 206 -16.26 13.93 -23.21
CA ALA A 206 -16.48 12.52 -23.52
C ALA A 206 -17.86 12.25 -24.13
N LEU A 207 -18.92 12.92 -23.64
CA LEU A 207 -20.26 12.83 -24.20
C LEU A 207 -20.31 13.44 -25.61
N ALA A 208 -19.65 14.59 -25.82
CA ALA A 208 -19.56 15.22 -27.14
C ALA A 208 -18.79 14.33 -28.14
N ALA A 209 -17.68 13.72 -27.71
CA ALA A 209 -16.93 12.77 -28.53
C ALA A 209 -17.75 11.52 -28.86
N ARG A 210 -18.53 11.01 -27.90
CA ARG A 210 -19.42 9.87 -28.11
C ARG A 210 -20.55 10.20 -29.09
N GLU A 211 -21.14 11.38 -28.99
CA GLU A 211 -22.18 11.83 -29.91
C GLU A 211 -21.62 12.01 -31.32
N ALA A 212 -20.43 12.61 -31.45
CA ALA A 212 -19.73 12.70 -32.73
C ALA A 212 -19.47 11.31 -33.33
N ALA A 213 -18.94 10.36 -32.55
CA ALA A 213 -18.72 8.98 -32.98
C ALA A 213 -20.04 8.26 -33.33
N ARG A 214 -21.16 8.58 -32.68
CA ARG A 214 -22.47 7.99 -33.01
C ARG A 214 -22.94 8.36 -34.43
N THR A 215 -22.59 9.57 -34.87
CA THR A 215 -22.92 10.08 -36.20
C THR A 215 -21.99 9.56 -37.31
N SER A 216 -20.80 9.04 -36.97
CA SER A 216 -19.89 8.49 -37.96
C SER A 216 -20.32 7.10 -38.45
N LEU A 217 -20.15 6.85 -39.75
CA LEU A 217 -20.42 5.55 -40.40
C LEU A 217 -19.23 4.58 -40.30
N ASN A 218 -18.21 4.90 -39.49
CA ASN A 218 -17.02 4.09 -39.29
C ASN A 218 -17.23 2.98 -38.23
N LEU A 219 -16.21 2.13 -38.05
CA LEU A 219 -16.21 1.07 -37.04
C LEU A 219 -16.47 1.60 -35.63
N GLU A 220 -15.96 2.79 -35.29
CA GLU A 220 -16.17 3.41 -33.98
C GLU A 220 -17.66 3.71 -33.72
N GLY A 221 -18.37 4.25 -34.71
CA GLY A 221 -19.81 4.49 -34.60
C GLY A 221 -20.62 3.20 -34.47
N LEU A 222 -20.21 2.13 -35.18
CA LEU A 222 -20.78 0.79 -35.01
C LEU A 222 -20.55 0.28 -33.58
N LEU A 223 -19.33 0.38 -33.04
CA LEU A 223 -19.00 -0.07 -31.69
C LEU A 223 -19.79 0.70 -30.62
N VAL A 224 -19.96 2.02 -30.76
CA VAL A 224 -20.78 2.82 -29.84
C VAL A 224 -22.24 2.37 -29.87
N ARG A 225 -22.81 2.13 -31.06
CA ARG A 225 -24.20 1.63 -31.21
C ARG A 225 -24.38 0.24 -30.63
N VAL A 226 -23.42 -0.66 -30.85
CA VAL A 226 -23.43 -2.00 -30.26
C VAL A 226 -23.34 -1.91 -28.74
N ALA A 227 -22.47 -1.04 -28.20
CA ALA A 227 -22.36 -0.83 -26.76
C ALA A 227 -23.67 -0.29 -26.16
N ASP A 228 -24.33 0.66 -26.83
CA ASP A 228 -25.64 1.18 -26.42
C ASP A 228 -26.73 0.11 -26.48
N PHE A 229 -26.76 -0.68 -27.55
CA PHE A 229 -27.70 -1.79 -27.72
C PHE A 229 -27.54 -2.83 -26.60
N LEU A 230 -26.29 -3.16 -26.25
CA LEU A 230 -25.96 -4.06 -25.15
C LEU A 230 -26.12 -3.42 -23.76
N CYS A 231 -26.59 -2.17 -23.68
CA CYS A 231 -26.73 -1.40 -22.43
C CYS A 231 -25.41 -1.34 -21.63
N LEU A 232 -24.26 -1.34 -22.31
CA LEU A 232 -22.94 -1.15 -21.72
C LEU A 232 -22.76 0.32 -21.36
N LYS A 233 -23.47 0.77 -20.32
CA LYS A 233 -23.27 2.10 -19.74
C LYS A 233 -21.85 2.18 -19.24
N ASP A 234 -21.10 3.17 -19.71
CA ASP A 234 -19.77 3.44 -19.17
C ASP A 234 -19.91 3.98 -17.73
N PRO A 235 -19.62 3.18 -16.69
CA PRO A 235 -19.70 3.65 -15.32
C PRO A 235 -18.67 4.76 -15.04
N ALA A 236 -17.65 4.92 -15.90
CA ALA A 236 -16.63 5.95 -15.73
C ALA A 236 -17.18 7.37 -15.95
N LEU A 237 -18.32 7.54 -16.62
CA LEU A 237 -18.98 8.83 -16.79
C LEU A 237 -19.93 9.19 -15.65
N LYS A 238 -20.18 8.26 -14.71
CA LYS A 238 -21.00 8.55 -13.53
C LYS A 238 -20.25 9.51 -12.63
N GLN A 239 -20.77 10.72 -12.52
CA GLN A 239 -20.22 11.72 -11.62
C GLN A 239 -20.60 11.42 -10.17
N VAL A 240 -19.60 11.49 -9.30
CA VAL A 240 -19.77 11.37 -7.85
C VAL A 240 -18.93 12.43 -7.17
N TYR A 241 -19.30 12.82 -5.95
CA TYR A 241 -18.44 13.66 -5.13
C TYR A 241 -17.45 12.84 -4.32
N PHE A 242 -16.19 13.24 -4.39
CA PHE A 242 -15.18 12.82 -3.42
C PHE A 242 -14.73 14.01 -2.57
N ALA A 243 -14.37 13.73 -1.33
CA ALA A 243 -13.78 14.72 -0.45
C ALA A 243 -12.37 15.09 -0.94
N GLN A 244 -12.17 16.33 -1.38
CA GLN A 244 -10.89 16.80 -1.91
C GLN A 244 -10.40 18.03 -1.14
N CYS A 245 -9.08 18.14 -0.87
CA CYS A 245 -8.53 19.35 -0.26
C CYS A 245 -8.39 20.48 -1.27
N LYS A 246 -8.39 21.74 -0.78
CA LYS A 246 -8.26 22.95 -1.61
C LYS A 246 -7.06 22.92 -2.56
N ASP A 247 -5.89 22.46 -2.10
CA ASP A 247 -4.69 22.43 -2.94
C ASP A 247 -4.78 21.41 -4.07
N CYS A 248 -5.40 20.25 -3.83
CA CYS A 248 -5.60 19.25 -4.87
C CYS A 248 -6.62 19.74 -5.90
N SER A 249 -7.67 20.42 -5.44
CA SER A 249 -8.67 21.04 -6.32
C SER A 249 -8.08 22.17 -7.17
N ALA A 250 -7.29 23.06 -6.57
CA ALA A 250 -6.62 24.14 -7.30
C ALA A 250 -5.67 23.59 -8.38
N LEU A 251 -4.87 22.57 -8.03
CA LEU A 251 -3.97 21.93 -8.99
C LEU A 251 -4.73 21.22 -10.12
N GLN A 252 -5.80 20.50 -9.79
CA GLN A 252 -6.66 19.90 -10.81
C GLN A 252 -7.25 20.96 -11.75
N ALA A 253 -7.76 22.08 -11.22
CA ALA A 253 -8.30 23.18 -12.01
C ALA A 253 -7.24 23.84 -12.91
N GLN A 254 -5.99 23.96 -12.45
CA GLN A 254 -4.87 24.43 -13.26
C GLN A 254 -4.59 23.48 -14.43
N LEU A 255 -4.50 22.18 -14.15
CA LEU A 255 -4.24 21.16 -15.16
C LEU A 255 -5.36 21.07 -16.22
N MET A 256 -6.62 21.20 -15.80
CA MET A 256 -7.76 21.21 -16.72
C MET A 256 -7.78 22.45 -17.63
N ARG A 257 -7.17 23.55 -17.19
CA ARG A 257 -6.97 24.76 -18.01
C ARG A 257 -5.81 24.60 -18.99
N CYS A 258 -4.71 24.01 -18.56
CA CYS A 258 -3.54 23.77 -19.42
C CYS A 258 -3.70 22.60 -20.41
N GLY A 259 -4.82 21.86 -20.35
CA GLY A 259 -5.02 20.67 -21.18
C GLY A 259 -4.09 19.50 -20.83
N THR A 260 -3.28 19.63 -19.77
CA THR A 260 -2.33 18.62 -19.35
C THR A 260 -2.99 17.64 -18.40
N ARG A 261 -3.07 16.37 -18.80
CA ARG A 261 -3.46 15.28 -17.92
C ARG A 261 -2.21 14.80 -17.19
N THR A 262 -1.95 15.31 -15.98
CA THR A 262 -0.78 14.87 -15.21
C THR A 262 -1.16 13.94 -14.07
N THR A 263 -0.35 12.90 -13.91
CA THR A 263 -0.23 12.15 -12.68
C THR A 263 0.46 13.05 -11.67
N ARG A 264 -0.24 13.43 -10.61
CA ARG A 264 0.44 14.02 -9.46
C ARG A 264 1.20 12.88 -8.83
N LEU A 265 2.53 12.91 -8.90
CA LEU A 265 3.33 12.27 -7.87
C LEU A 265 2.89 12.94 -6.57
N PRO A 266 2.11 12.30 -5.69
CA PRO A 266 1.92 12.88 -4.36
C PRO A 266 3.35 13.07 -3.83
N GLY A 267 3.70 14.29 -3.40
CA GLY A 267 5.03 14.55 -2.86
C GLY A 267 5.35 13.41 -1.90
N LEU A 268 6.40 12.63 -2.22
CA LEU A 268 6.77 11.34 -1.62
C LEU A 268 5.94 11.06 -0.39
N TRP A 269 4.80 10.37 -0.57
CA TRP A 269 3.86 9.92 0.47
C TRP A 269 4.21 10.53 1.83
N PRO A 270 3.74 11.75 2.17
CA PRO A 270 4.51 12.68 2.99
C PRO A 270 5.20 11.93 4.13
N PRO A 271 6.50 12.10 4.39
CA PRO A 271 7.17 11.35 5.47
C PRO A 271 6.42 11.46 6.81
N GLU A 272 5.64 12.54 6.99
CA GLU A 272 4.63 12.72 8.05
C GLU A 272 3.56 11.60 8.14
N LEU A 273 3.14 10.97 7.04
CA LEU A 273 2.26 9.79 7.03
C LEU A 273 2.98 8.53 7.50
N VAL A 274 4.27 8.37 7.26
CA VAL A 274 5.05 7.24 7.78
C VAL A 274 5.38 7.45 9.26
N VAL A 275 5.56 8.69 9.71
CA VAL A 275 6.08 8.98 11.06
C VAL A 275 5.03 9.48 12.06
N ALA A 276 4.01 10.24 11.66
CA ALA A 276 3.24 11.06 12.61
C ALA A 276 1.99 10.40 13.24
N ARG A 277 1.54 9.21 12.80
CA ARG A 277 0.35 8.54 13.41
C ARG A 277 0.46 7.01 13.43
N PRO A 278 1.00 6.40 14.50
CA PRO A 278 1.15 4.93 14.64
C PRO A 278 -0.19 4.18 14.56
N VAL A 279 -1.29 4.77 15.04
CA VAL A 279 -2.63 4.17 14.93
C VAL A 279 -3.08 3.98 13.47
N ARG A 280 -2.59 4.82 12.54
CA ARG A 280 -2.88 4.66 11.10
C ARG A 280 -1.85 3.77 10.39
N LEU A 281 -0.63 3.60 10.92
CA LEU A 281 0.35 2.61 10.43
C LEU A 281 -0.19 1.16 10.56
N ALA A 282 -0.95 0.87 11.61
CA ALA A 282 -1.62 -0.43 11.78
C ALA A 282 -2.71 -0.70 10.73
N THR A 283 -3.29 0.34 10.13
CA THR A 283 -4.29 0.24 9.04
C THR A 283 -3.68 0.30 7.63
N ARG A 284 -2.36 0.29 7.52
CA ARG A 284 -1.59 0.72 6.34
C ARG A 284 -0.76 -0.40 5.70
N PRO A 285 -0.23 -0.16 4.48
CA PRO A 285 0.43 -1.18 3.66
C PRO A 285 1.69 -1.80 4.26
N ALA A 286 2.15 -1.41 5.45
CA ALA A 286 3.33 -1.96 6.11
C ALA A 286 3.10 -3.32 6.79
N LEU A 287 1.84 -3.69 7.08
CA LEU A 287 1.51 -4.96 7.74
C LEU A 287 2.08 -6.21 7.02
N PRO A 288 2.00 -6.34 5.68
CA PRO A 288 2.70 -7.40 4.95
C PRO A 288 4.19 -7.46 5.24
N GLY A 289 4.90 -6.32 5.24
CA GLY A 289 6.33 -6.26 5.55
C GLY A 289 6.66 -6.69 6.99
N LEU A 290 5.79 -6.34 7.94
CA LEU A 290 5.91 -6.79 9.33
C LEU A 290 5.71 -8.31 9.44
N LEU A 291 4.64 -8.85 8.83
CA LEU A 291 4.32 -10.28 8.91
C LEU A 291 5.33 -11.17 8.19
N VAL A 292 5.79 -10.76 7.00
CA VAL A 292 6.83 -11.46 6.25
C VAL A 292 8.15 -11.43 7.01
N GLY A 293 8.55 -10.28 7.55
CA GLY A 293 9.75 -10.15 8.38
C GLY A 293 9.69 -11.00 9.65
N PHE A 294 8.55 -10.97 10.35
CA PHE A 294 8.34 -11.64 11.62
C PHE A 294 8.38 -13.18 11.50
N ARG A 295 8.03 -13.75 10.33
CA ARG A 295 8.14 -15.19 10.06
C ARG A 295 9.52 -15.74 10.41
N TYR A 296 10.58 -15.01 10.07
CA TYR A 296 11.96 -15.46 10.30
C TYR A 296 12.37 -15.39 11.76
N TYR A 297 11.90 -14.37 12.49
CA TYR A 297 12.10 -14.28 13.93
C TYR A 297 11.43 -15.45 14.66
N VAL A 298 10.16 -15.72 14.36
CA VAL A 298 9.41 -16.83 14.98
C VAL A 298 10.08 -18.17 14.68
N ALA A 299 10.52 -18.39 13.44
CA ALA A 299 11.22 -19.62 13.07
C ALA A 299 12.50 -19.82 13.90
N ALA A 300 13.28 -18.75 14.11
CA ALA A 300 14.49 -18.80 14.93
C ALA A 300 14.18 -19.02 16.42
N ALA A 301 13.19 -18.31 16.96
CA ALA A 301 12.78 -18.43 18.36
C ALA A 301 12.26 -19.83 18.69
N VAL A 302 11.48 -20.44 17.79
CA VAL A 302 10.97 -21.81 17.94
C VAL A 302 12.11 -22.84 17.91
N GLN A 303 13.14 -22.63 17.08
CA GLN A 303 14.30 -23.52 17.03
C GLN A 303 15.21 -23.42 18.26
N GLN A 304 15.21 -22.27 18.95
CA GLN A 304 15.93 -22.07 20.21
C GLN A 304 15.15 -22.55 21.45
N GLY A 305 13.92 -23.06 21.27
CA GLY A 305 13.12 -23.62 22.35
C GLY A 305 13.95 -24.65 23.15
N PRO A 306 13.76 -24.72 24.48
CA PRO A 306 14.58 -25.55 25.35
C PRO A 306 14.60 -26.95 24.75
N ALA A 307 15.80 -27.41 24.36
CA ALA A 307 16.00 -28.78 23.93
C ALA A 307 15.41 -29.64 25.04
N ALA A 308 14.20 -30.15 24.79
CA ALA A 308 13.29 -30.65 25.81
C ALA A 308 14.12 -31.54 26.71
N GLY A 309 14.25 -31.11 27.97
CA GLY A 309 15.25 -31.60 28.92
C GLY A 309 15.42 -33.09 28.71
N GLY A 310 16.50 -33.44 27.99
CA GLY A 310 16.87 -34.82 27.80
C GLY A 310 16.97 -35.35 29.21
N GLY A 311 16.02 -36.21 29.56
CA GLY A 311 15.92 -36.77 30.88
C GLY A 311 17.32 -37.19 31.30
N LYS A 312 17.67 -36.89 32.54
CA LYS A 312 18.73 -37.62 33.21
C LYS A 312 18.33 -39.10 33.16
N ASP A 313 18.65 -39.77 32.06
CA ASP A 313 18.83 -41.21 32.04
C ASP A 313 20.07 -41.43 32.88
N GLY A 314 19.82 -41.48 34.19
CA GLY A 314 20.74 -42.09 35.12
C GLY A 314 20.90 -43.53 34.70
N GLY A 315 22.13 -43.95 34.46
CA GLY A 315 22.44 -45.36 34.35
C GLY A 315 23.58 -45.65 33.41
N GLY A 316 24.66 -46.20 33.97
CA GLY A 316 25.46 -47.16 33.23
C GLY A 316 26.75 -46.62 32.65
N ARG A 317 27.76 -46.67 33.51
CA ARG A 317 29.17 -46.93 33.22
C ARG A 317 29.46 -47.76 31.96
N ASP A 318 30.60 -47.39 31.37
CA ASP A 318 31.58 -48.21 30.63
C ASP A 318 31.43 -48.37 29.11
N GLY A 319 32.51 -48.03 28.40
CA GLY A 319 32.89 -48.67 27.14
C GLY A 319 32.98 -47.77 25.91
N GLU A 320 34.22 -47.47 25.52
CA GLU A 320 34.70 -46.99 24.21
C GLU A 320 33.76 -47.18 23.01
N ALA A 321 33.29 -46.08 22.41
CA ALA A 321 32.82 -46.00 21.01
C ALA A 321 32.58 -44.53 20.59
N GLY A 322 33.64 -43.74 20.45
CA GLY A 322 33.58 -42.28 20.26
C GLY A 322 33.09 -41.75 18.90
N GLY A 323 32.89 -42.59 17.89
CA GLY A 323 32.62 -42.12 16.51
C GLY A 323 31.16 -42.07 16.05
N ARG A 324 30.23 -42.81 16.69
CA ARG A 324 28.86 -42.99 16.16
C ARG A 324 27.81 -41.99 16.66
N LYS A 325 28.07 -41.28 17.76
CA LYS A 325 27.05 -40.42 18.39
C LYS A 325 26.85 -39.07 17.68
N GLU A 326 27.88 -38.53 17.02
CA GLU A 326 27.78 -37.23 16.35
C GLU A 326 26.93 -37.27 15.06
N ALA A 327 26.96 -38.39 14.32
CA ALA A 327 26.12 -38.60 13.14
C ALA A 327 24.63 -38.69 13.48
N GLY A 328 24.28 -39.27 14.64
CA GLY A 328 22.89 -39.40 15.09
C GLY A 328 22.23 -38.07 15.46
N VAL A 329 22.99 -37.12 16.02
CA VAL A 329 22.49 -35.79 16.37
C VAL A 329 22.17 -34.96 15.13
N LYS A 330 23.06 -34.97 14.13
CA LYS A 330 22.84 -34.27 12.84
C LYS A 330 21.62 -34.83 12.10
N HIS A 331 21.44 -36.15 12.11
CA HIS A 331 20.28 -36.79 11.46
C HIS A 331 18.95 -36.42 12.13
N LYS A 332 18.89 -36.45 13.46
CA LYS A 332 17.67 -36.04 14.20
C LYS A 332 17.31 -34.57 13.96
N GLN A 333 18.29 -33.67 13.92
CA GLN A 333 18.06 -32.25 13.67
C GLN A 333 17.52 -32.00 12.25
N GLN A 334 18.05 -32.70 11.25
CA GLN A 334 17.57 -32.62 9.86
C GLN A 334 16.16 -33.19 9.71
N GLN A 335 15.85 -34.28 10.41
CA GLN A 335 14.52 -34.89 10.38
C GLN A 335 13.46 -34.00 11.04
N GLN A 336 13.82 -33.29 12.13
CA GLN A 336 12.94 -32.34 12.80
C GLN A 336 12.67 -31.09 11.94
N GLN A 337 13.68 -30.58 11.22
CA GLN A 337 13.50 -29.51 10.23
C GLN A 337 12.54 -29.92 9.11
N GLN A 338 12.68 -31.13 8.56
CA GLN A 338 11.76 -31.63 7.53
C GLN A 338 10.32 -31.78 8.03
N GLN A 339 10.12 -32.25 9.28
CA GLN A 339 8.78 -32.35 9.86
C GLN A 339 8.12 -30.98 10.08
N GLN A 340 8.89 -29.98 10.54
CA GLN A 340 8.37 -28.62 10.70
C GLN A 340 8.01 -27.96 9.36
N GLN A 341 8.85 -28.13 8.34
CA GLN A 341 8.53 -27.66 6.98
C GLN A 341 7.22 -28.29 6.48
N ARG A 342 7.06 -29.61 6.63
CA ARG A 342 5.81 -30.32 6.25
C ARG A 342 4.59 -29.82 7.02
N TRP A 343 4.72 -29.52 8.31
CA TRP A 343 3.62 -29.00 9.12
C TRP A 343 3.15 -27.62 8.62
N TRP A 344 4.10 -26.72 8.33
CA TRP A 344 3.80 -25.40 7.76
C TRP A 344 3.17 -25.50 6.38
N SER A 345 3.70 -26.33 5.48
CA SER A 345 3.12 -26.52 4.14
C SER A 345 1.66 -26.98 4.20
N ARG A 346 1.33 -27.89 5.14
CA ARG A 346 -0.04 -28.39 5.31
C ARG A 346 -1.00 -27.34 5.84
N ARG A 347 -0.59 -26.51 6.81
CA ARG A 347 -1.47 -25.48 7.38
C ARG A 347 -1.66 -24.27 6.47
N VAL A 348 -0.63 -23.87 5.73
CA VAL A 348 -0.76 -22.75 4.78
C VAL A 348 -1.73 -23.09 3.65
N VAL A 349 -1.76 -24.36 3.20
CA VAL A 349 -2.75 -24.83 2.20
C VAL A 349 -4.16 -24.92 2.78
N ALA A 350 -4.31 -25.31 4.05
CA ALA A 350 -5.62 -25.40 4.71
C ALA A 350 -6.24 -24.04 5.11
N TRP A 351 -5.48 -22.94 5.03
CA TRP A 351 -5.92 -21.61 5.48
C TRP A 351 -6.38 -20.68 4.34
N VAL A 352 -6.51 -21.21 3.11
CA VAL A 352 -7.17 -20.50 2.00
C VAL A 352 -8.67 -20.81 2.09
N PRO A 353 -9.53 -19.89 2.59
CA PRO A 353 -10.96 -20.14 2.57
C PRO A 353 -11.46 -20.14 1.12
N GLU A 354 -12.37 -21.06 0.81
CA GLU A 354 -13.23 -21.02 -0.38
C GLU A 354 -14.06 -19.73 -0.34
N ALA A 355 -13.48 -18.63 -0.81
CA ALA A 355 -14.14 -17.33 -0.92
C ALA A 355 -14.85 -17.26 -2.27
N GLY A 356 -16.00 -17.92 -2.37
CA GLY A 356 -16.68 -18.06 -3.66
C GLY A 356 -18.18 -18.26 -3.61
N GLU A 357 -18.92 -17.73 -2.62
CA GLU A 357 -20.40 -17.71 -2.68
C GLU A 357 -20.94 -16.80 -1.57
N GLY A 358 -21.42 -15.60 -1.91
CA GLY A 358 -21.99 -14.72 -0.87
C GLY A 358 -22.17 -13.24 -1.22
N LEU A 359 -22.22 -12.87 -2.49
CA LEU A 359 -22.43 -11.48 -2.92
C LEU A 359 -23.51 -11.38 -4.00
N ALA A 360 -24.67 -11.98 -3.72
CA ALA A 360 -25.85 -11.88 -4.57
C ALA A 360 -27.15 -11.77 -3.77
N GLN A 361 -27.25 -10.87 -2.78
CA GLN A 361 -28.56 -10.43 -2.28
C GLN A 361 -28.46 -9.18 -1.40
N ARG A 362 -28.58 -8.01 -2.03
CA ARG A 362 -29.11 -6.78 -1.42
C ARG A 362 -29.46 -5.79 -2.54
N ARG A 363 -30.64 -6.00 -3.14
CA ARG A 363 -31.41 -4.99 -3.87
C ARG A 363 -32.85 -5.01 -3.37
N HIS A 364 -33.49 -3.85 -3.45
CA HIS A 364 -34.84 -3.47 -3.03
C HIS A 364 -35.00 -3.02 -1.58
N SER A 365 -35.11 -1.70 -1.38
CA SER A 365 -36.40 -1.03 -1.12
C SER A 365 -36.17 0.48 -0.92
N GLN A 366 -37.25 1.26 -1.13
CA GLN A 366 -37.40 2.73 -1.00
C GLN A 366 -37.13 3.48 -2.32
N GLY A 367 -38.12 3.93 -3.10
CA GLY A 367 -39.40 4.57 -2.74
C GLY A 367 -39.12 6.07 -2.55
N GLY A 368 -39.58 7.02 -3.36
CA GLY A 368 -40.83 7.11 -4.09
C GLY A 368 -41.73 8.12 -3.38
N ALA A 369 -41.45 9.42 -3.50
CA ALA A 369 -42.37 10.50 -3.11
C ALA A 369 -42.01 11.79 -3.87
N GLY A 370 -42.98 12.30 -4.65
CA GLY A 370 -42.87 13.54 -5.39
C GLY A 370 -43.20 14.77 -4.55
N GLY A 371 -42.69 15.92 -4.99
CA GLY A 371 -43.05 17.24 -4.48
C GLY A 371 -42.79 18.28 -5.57
N ARG A 372 -43.82 19.06 -5.91
CA ARG A 372 -43.81 20.16 -6.88
C ARG A 372 -42.92 21.34 -6.42
N PRO A 373 -42.43 22.19 -7.34
CA PRO A 373 -41.61 23.35 -7.00
C PRO A 373 -42.46 24.60 -6.75
N PRO A 374 -41.96 25.59 -5.99
CA PRO A 374 -42.36 26.99 -6.17
C PRO A 374 -41.35 27.74 -7.03
N ALA A 375 -41.91 28.56 -7.91
CA ALA A 375 -41.23 29.63 -8.62
C ALA A 375 -40.87 30.75 -7.64
N GLU A 376 -39.69 31.37 -7.80
CA GLU A 376 -39.57 32.83 -7.74
C GLU A 376 -38.22 33.30 -8.28
N ALA A 377 -38.29 34.35 -9.08
CA ALA A 377 -37.20 35.02 -9.74
C ALA A 377 -36.53 36.02 -8.78
N ALA A 378 -35.20 36.09 -8.83
CA ALA A 378 -34.47 37.26 -8.37
C ALA A 378 -33.32 37.54 -9.35
N ALA A 379 -33.47 38.64 -10.08
CA ALA A 379 -32.46 39.18 -10.97
C ALA A 379 -31.23 39.63 -10.17
N LEU A 380 -30.04 39.16 -10.58
CA LEU A 380 -28.76 39.67 -10.09
C LEU A 380 -28.10 40.52 -11.18
N PRO A 381 -27.39 41.60 -10.80
CA PRO A 381 -26.86 42.59 -11.72
C PRO A 381 -25.63 42.07 -12.49
N ARG A 382 -25.51 42.56 -13.72
CA ARG A 382 -24.39 42.34 -14.65
C ARG A 382 -23.04 42.64 -13.96
N ARG A 383 -22.15 41.64 -13.90
CA ARG A 383 -20.74 41.83 -13.57
C ARG A 383 -19.96 42.24 -14.82
N ALA A 384 -19.07 43.20 -14.58
CA ALA A 384 -18.16 43.80 -15.53
C ALA A 384 -17.25 42.76 -16.22
N GLU A 385 -16.92 43.08 -17.46
CA GLU A 385 -16.00 42.36 -18.34
C GLU A 385 -14.59 42.34 -17.73
N GLU A 386 -14.01 41.15 -17.57
CA GLU A 386 -12.58 40.99 -17.36
C GLU A 386 -11.85 40.82 -18.71
N PRO A 387 -10.62 41.36 -18.84
CA PRO A 387 -9.90 41.40 -20.10
C PRO A 387 -9.38 40.03 -20.53
N GLY A 388 -9.43 39.80 -21.84
CA GLY A 388 -9.33 38.49 -22.47
C GLY A 388 -7.98 37.78 -22.33
N CYS A 389 -8.07 36.48 -22.05
CA CYS A 389 -7.03 35.52 -22.45
C CYS A 389 -7.06 35.40 -23.98
N ARG A 390 -6.07 35.98 -24.65
CA ARG A 390 -5.81 35.74 -26.07
C ARG A 390 -5.55 34.25 -26.29
N ALA A 391 -6.49 33.60 -26.95
CA ALA A 391 -6.28 32.32 -27.60
C ALA A 391 -5.35 32.53 -28.80
N VAL A 392 -4.17 31.93 -28.76
CA VAL A 392 -3.38 31.69 -29.98
C VAL A 392 -3.94 30.40 -30.58
N GLY A 393 -4.83 30.56 -31.56
CA GLY A 393 -5.15 29.50 -32.50
C GLY A 393 -4.05 29.42 -33.55
N GLY A 394 -3.42 28.26 -33.68
CA GLY A 394 -2.38 28.02 -34.67
C GLY A 394 -2.01 26.54 -34.76
N GLN A 395 -2.63 25.86 -35.71
CA GLN A 395 -2.15 24.67 -36.43
C GLN A 395 -2.04 23.32 -35.71
N VAL A 396 -3.01 22.49 -36.06
CA VAL A 396 -2.96 21.03 -36.09
C VAL A 396 -1.91 20.60 -37.12
N ALA A 397 -0.68 20.32 -36.67
CA ALA A 397 0.29 19.41 -37.29
C ALA A 397 1.60 19.46 -36.49
N ASP A 398 1.73 18.65 -35.44
CA ASP A 398 3.00 18.10 -34.95
C ASP A 398 2.77 17.22 -33.70
N ILE A 399 2.42 15.95 -33.93
CA ILE A 399 2.22 14.95 -32.88
C ILE A 399 3.39 13.93 -32.81
N PHE A 400 4.51 14.14 -33.52
CA PHE A 400 5.64 13.18 -33.51
C PHE A 400 7.05 13.73 -33.23
N ALA A 401 7.22 14.97 -32.76
CA ALA A 401 8.55 15.59 -32.62
C ALA A 401 9.02 15.92 -31.19
N HIS A 402 8.51 15.26 -30.14
CA HIS A 402 8.92 15.57 -28.74
C HIS A 402 9.40 14.38 -27.89
N CYS A 403 10.04 13.40 -28.53
CA CYS A 403 10.73 12.28 -27.87
C CYS A 403 12.26 12.25 -28.06
N ARG A 404 12.91 13.38 -28.43
CA ARG A 404 14.37 13.42 -28.70
C ARG A 404 15.17 14.52 -27.97
N SER A 405 14.78 14.96 -26.77
CA SER A 405 15.63 15.91 -26.01
C SER A 405 15.79 15.59 -24.52
N LEU A 406 15.87 14.31 -24.15
CA LEU A 406 16.36 13.89 -22.83
C LEU A 406 17.61 13.02 -23.00
N GLU A 407 18.62 13.59 -23.63
CA GLU A 407 20.01 13.34 -23.29
C GLU A 407 20.58 14.68 -22.78
N LEU A 408 21.29 14.65 -21.65
CA LEU A 408 21.88 15.78 -20.91
C LEU A 408 20.97 16.49 -19.90
N CYS A 409 20.83 15.87 -18.72
CA CYS A 409 21.14 16.49 -17.43
C CYS A 409 21.24 15.42 -16.35
#